data_AF-A0A7V0R1Q5-F1
#
_entry.id   AF-A0A7V0R1Q5-F1
#
_cell.length_a   1.000
_cell.length_b   1.000
_cell.length_c   1.000
_cell.angle_alpha   90.00
_cell.angle_beta   90.00
_cell.angle_gamma   90.00
#
_symmetry.space_group_name_H-M   'P 1'
#
loop_
_entity.id
_entity.type
_entity.pdbx_description
1 polymer ?
#
loop_
_entity_poly.entity_id
_entity_poly.type
_entity_poly.pdbx_seq_one_letter_code
_entity_poly.pdbx_strand_id
1 'polypeptide(L)'
;MRTKSAKNAIVSMLNSDDDEIRRTAVSSLSNFEGVREILLPFLRDPDWATRKIVVKVLGKKRDISVVNMLEEIFDEESDPSVKETIKEVLNAD
;
A
#
# COMPACT_ATOMS: atom_id res chain seq x y z
N MET A 1 -4.66 16.10 -18.37
CA MET A 1 -3.34 15.87 -19.01
C MET A 1 -2.11 16.22 -18.14
N ARG A 2 -2.24 16.87 -16.97
CA ARG A 2 -1.10 17.07 -16.03
C ARG A 2 -1.02 16.00 -14.92
N THR A 3 -2.16 15.59 -14.37
CA THR A 3 -2.24 14.57 -13.31
C THR A 3 -1.80 13.18 -13.76
N LYS A 4 -2.09 12.79 -15.01
CA LYS A 4 -1.61 11.51 -15.58
C LYS A 4 -0.08 11.46 -15.69
N SER A 5 0.55 12.59 -16.04
CA SER A 5 2.01 12.70 -16.07
C SER A 5 2.62 12.63 -14.68
N ALA A 6 1.99 13.30 -13.70
CA ALA A 6 2.41 13.24 -12.30
C ALA A 6 2.27 11.82 -11.72
N LYS A 7 1.14 11.14 -11.98
CA LYS A 7 0.92 9.74 -11.56
C LYS A 7 2.03 8.84 -12.10
N ASN A 8 2.34 8.92 -13.39
CA ASN A 8 3.36 8.08 -14.01
C ASN A 8 4.76 8.34 -13.41
N ALA A 9 5.11 9.60 -13.13
CA ALA A 9 6.37 9.93 -12.47
C ALA A 9 6.45 9.29 -11.07
N ILE A 10 5.38 9.40 -10.28
CA ILE A 10 5.33 8.79 -8.94
C ILE A 10 5.38 7.25 -9.04
N VAL A 11 4.72 6.65 -10.03
CA VAL A 11 4.83 5.19 -10.27
C VAL A 11 6.27 4.78 -10.53
N SER A 12 7.06 5.58 -11.23
CA SER A 12 8.48 5.24 -11.46
C SER A 12 9.32 5.25 -10.16
N MET A 13 8.95 6.09 -9.19
CA MET A 13 9.63 6.17 -7.88
C MET A 13 9.41 4.92 -7.02
N LEU A 14 8.39 4.10 -7.32
CA LEU A 14 8.18 2.82 -6.64
C LEU A 14 9.31 1.81 -6.88
N ASN A 15 10.13 1.99 -7.93
CA ASN A 15 11.28 1.15 -8.24
C ASN A 15 12.59 1.64 -7.60
N SER A 16 12.53 2.64 -6.73
CA SER A 16 13.72 3.17 -6.06
C SER A 16 14.29 2.15 -5.08
N ASP A 17 15.62 2.01 -5.04
CA ASP A 17 16.31 1.22 -4.01
C ASP A 17 16.22 1.90 -2.63
N ASP A 18 15.97 3.21 -2.60
CA ASP A 18 15.74 3.98 -1.38
C ASP A 18 14.31 3.77 -0.86
N ASP A 19 14.20 3.19 0.35
CA ASP A 19 12.94 2.91 1.04
C ASP A 19 12.13 4.18 1.31
N GLU A 20 12.77 5.31 1.63
CA GLU A 20 12.07 6.58 1.88
C GLU A 20 11.40 7.11 0.62
N ILE A 21 12.07 6.97 -0.53
CA ILE A 21 11.49 7.29 -1.84
C ILE A 21 10.30 6.38 -2.14
N ARG A 22 10.41 5.06 -1.91
CA ARG A 22 9.29 4.11 -2.13
C ARG A 22 8.10 4.44 -1.22
N ARG A 23 8.31 4.64 0.08
CA ARG A 23 7.27 5.05 1.05
C ARG A 23 6.56 6.32 0.59
N THR A 24 7.32 7.32 0.16
CA THR A 24 6.80 8.61 -0.32
C THR A 24 5.96 8.42 -1.57
N ALA A 25 6.39 7.55 -2.49
CA ALA A 25 5.66 7.23 -3.71
C ALA A 25 4.31 6.55 -3.40
N VAL A 26 4.30 5.51 -2.56
CA VAL A 26 3.06 4.84 -2.12
C VAL A 26 2.10 5.82 -1.47
N SER A 27 2.59 6.63 -0.52
CA SER A 27 1.77 7.63 0.18
C SER A 27 1.16 8.64 -0.81
N SER A 28 1.97 9.13 -1.75
CA SER A 28 1.52 10.10 -2.77
C SER A 28 0.48 9.50 -3.72
N LEU A 29 0.64 8.22 -4.11
CA LEU A 29 -0.31 7.51 -4.97
C LEU A 29 -1.70 7.36 -4.35
N SER A 30 -1.84 7.46 -3.03
CA SER A 30 -3.15 7.41 -2.35
C SER A 30 -4.13 8.51 -2.78
N ASN A 31 -3.63 9.60 -3.39
CA ASN A 31 -4.44 10.69 -3.94
C ASN A 31 -4.89 10.46 -5.40
N PHE A 32 -4.54 9.31 -6.00
CA PHE A 32 -4.85 8.99 -7.37
C PHE A 32 -5.80 7.79 -7.47
N GLU A 33 -6.72 7.86 -8.43
CA GLU A 33 -7.59 6.73 -8.77
C GLU A 33 -6.83 5.65 -9.57
N GLY A 34 -7.32 4.41 -9.49
CA GLY A 34 -6.78 3.27 -10.23
C GLY A 34 -5.31 2.98 -9.91
N VAL A 35 -4.92 3.11 -8.64
CA VAL A 35 -3.58 2.76 -8.15
C VAL A 35 -3.55 1.41 -7.45
N ARG A 36 -4.71 0.81 -7.18
CA ARG A 36 -4.83 -0.44 -6.44
C ARG A 36 -3.87 -1.53 -6.96
N GLU A 37 -4.02 -1.92 -8.23
CA GLU A 37 -3.20 -2.97 -8.85
C GLU A 37 -1.70 -2.64 -8.86
N ILE A 38 -1.37 -1.35 -8.87
CA ILE A 38 0.03 -0.88 -8.82
C ILE A 38 0.61 -1.10 -7.41
N LEU A 39 -0.21 -0.97 -6.37
CA LEU A 39 0.21 -1.04 -4.98
C LEU A 39 0.17 -2.44 -4.37
N LEU A 40 -0.59 -3.39 -4.95
CA LEU A 40 -0.69 -4.76 -4.42
C LEU A 40 0.68 -5.44 -4.18
N PRO A 41 1.67 -5.37 -5.09
CA PRO A 41 2.97 -6.01 -4.86
C PRO A 41 3.69 -5.49 -3.61
N PHE A 42 3.43 -4.25 -3.21
CA PHE A 42 4.09 -3.58 -2.08
C PHE A 42 3.53 -4.02 -0.72
N LEU A 43 2.49 -4.87 -0.69
CA LEU A 43 2.11 -5.61 0.51
C LEU A 43 3.20 -6.60 0.97
N ARG A 44 4.18 -6.90 0.10
CA ARG A 44 5.35 -7.74 0.39
C ARG A 44 6.67 -6.99 0.18
N ASP A 45 6.65 -5.65 0.26
CA ASP A 45 7.89 -4.85 0.18
C ASP A 45 8.86 -5.27 1.30
N PRO A 46 10.18 -5.36 1.05
CA PRO A 46 11.16 -5.65 2.08
C PRO A 46 11.10 -4.68 3.27
N ASP A 47 10.75 -3.43 3.01
CA ASP A 47 10.57 -2.41 4.04
C ASP A 47 9.18 -2.48 4.70
N TRP A 48 9.16 -2.75 6.00
CA TRP A 48 7.93 -2.88 6.79
C TRP A 48 7.09 -1.60 6.80
N ALA A 49 7.72 -0.42 6.75
CA ALA A 49 7.01 0.84 6.76
C ALA A 49 6.26 1.06 5.44
N THR A 50 6.85 0.64 4.31
CA THR A 50 6.16 0.61 3.01
C THR A 50 4.94 -0.30 3.07
N ARG A 51 5.09 -1.55 3.56
CA ARG A 51 3.95 -2.47 3.73
C ARG A 51 2.82 -1.84 4.56
N LYS A 52 3.16 -1.24 5.70
CA LYS A 52 2.20 -0.54 6.57
C LYS A 52 1.42 0.56 5.85
N ILE A 53 2.10 1.38 5.03
CA ILE A 53 1.46 2.44 4.27
C ILE A 53 0.51 1.83 3.21
N VAL A 54 0.94 0.79 2.51
CA VAL A 54 0.12 0.11 1.49
C VAL A 54 -1.17 -0.43 2.09
N VAL A 55 -1.10 -1.12 3.25
CA VAL A 55 -2.28 -1.61 3.97
C VAL A 55 -3.26 -0.47 4.25
N LYS A 56 -2.78 0.67 4.77
CA LYS A 56 -3.62 1.85 5.01
C LYS A 56 -4.25 2.40 3.74
N VAL A 57 -3.47 2.48 2.65
CA VAL A 57 -3.96 3.04 1.38
C VAL A 57 -5.03 2.15 0.76
N LEU A 58 -4.81 0.83 0.72
CA LEU A 58 -5.76 -0.13 0.16
C LEU A 58 -7.01 -0.28 1.06
N GLY A 59 -6.83 -0.27 2.37
CA GLY A 59 -7.90 -0.36 3.36
C GLY A 59 -8.91 0.79 3.32
N LYS A 60 -8.51 1.99 2.87
CA LYS A 60 -9.40 3.16 2.77
C LYS A 60 -10.65 2.93 1.92
N LYS A 61 -10.57 2.09 0.89
CA LYS A 61 -11.67 1.91 -0.08
C LYS A 61 -12.57 0.69 0.18
N ARG A 62 -12.33 -0.07 1.27
CA ARG A 62 -13.15 -1.22 1.73
C ARG A 62 -13.75 -2.08 0.63
N ASP A 63 -12.91 -2.42 -0.33
CA ASP A 63 -13.29 -3.36 -1.36
C ASP A 63 -13.13 -4.78 -0.79
N ILE A 64 -14.17 -5.61 -0.89
CA ILE A 64 -14.17 -6.98 -0.35
C ILE A 64 -12.97 -7.80 -0.83
N SER A 65 -12.49 -7.54 -2.04
CA SER A 65 -11.31 -8.22 -2.58
C SER A 65 -9.99 -7.76 -1.94
N VAL A 66 -9.96 -6.58 -1.30
CA VAL A 66 -8.84 -6.15 -0.44
C VAL A 66 -8.89 -6.86 0.90
N VAL A 67 -10.08 -7.10 1.46
CA VAL A 67 -10.25 -7.77 2.76
C VAL A 67 -9.64 -9.17 2.74
N ASN A 68 -10.04 -10.03 1.81
CA ASN A 68 -9.50 -11.39 1.70
C ASN A 68 -7.97 -11.39 1.53
N MET A 69 -7.45 -10.46 0.74
CA MET A 69 -6.01 -10.32 0.54
C MET A 69 -5.29 -9.89 1.82
N LEU A 70 -5.87 -8.99 2.61
CA LEU A 70 -5.29 -8.56 3.88
C LEU A 70 -5.33 -9.68 4.93
N GLU A 71 -6.32 -10.57 4.89
CA GLU A 71 -6.33 -11.79 5.72
C GLU A 71 -5.15 -12.71 5.37
N GLU A 72 -4.89 -12.96 4.08
CA GLU A 72 -3.72 -13.74 3.65
C GLU A 72 -2.40 -13.08 4.08
N ILE A 73 -2.27 -11.76 3.90
CA ILE A 73 -1.08 -11.01 4.30
C ILE A 73 -0.90 -11.01 5.83
N PHE A 74 -1.99 -11.03 6.61
CA PHE A 74 -1.91 -11.07 8.07
C PHE A 74 -1.19 -12.32 8.59
N ASP A 75 -1.44 -13.46 7.95
CA ASP A 75 -0.83 -14.74 8.30
C ASP A 75 0.67 -14.80 7.95
N GLU A 76 1.06 -14.17 6.82
CA GLU A 76 2.45 -14.09 6.35
C GLU A 76 3.28 -13.00 7.05
N GLU A 77 2.65 -11.95 7.57
CA GLU A 77 3.35 -10.80 8.11
C GLU A 77 4.17 -11.18 9.36
N SER A 78 5.33 -10.56 9.54
CA SER A 78 6.19 -10.76 10.71
C SER A 78 6.27 -9.54 11.61
N ASP A 79 6.12 -8.34 11.02
CA ASP A 79 6.22 -7.07 11.72
C ASP A 79 4.95 -6.77 12.54
N PRO A 80 5.06 -6.60 13.87
CA PRO A 80 3.90 -6.35 14.72
C PRO A 80 3.15 -5.07 14.38
N SER A 81 3.85 -4.02 13.92
CA SER A 81 3.23 -2.74 13.57
C SER A 81 2.39 -2.85 12.30
N VAL A 82 2.82 -3.67 11.35
CA VAL A 82 2.04 -3.97 10.14
C VAL A 82 0.84 -4.84 10.50
N LYS A 83 1.02 -5.91 11.30
CA LYS A 83 -0.09 -6.76 11.77
C LYS A 83 -1.20 -5.98 12.45
N GLU A 84 -0.84 -5.07 13.34
CA GLU A 84 -1.84 -4.26 14.04
C GLU A 84 -2.60 -3.37 13.06
N THR A 85 -1.90 -2.79 12.08
CA THR A 85 -2.55 -1.98 11.03
C THR A 85 -3.51 -2.81 10.17
N ILE A 86 -3.16 -4.06 9.86
CA ILE A 86 -4.05 -4.98 9.14
C ILE A 86 -5.31 -5.25 9.97
N LYS A 87 -5.17 -5.58 11.26
CA LYS A 87 -6.30 -5.77 12.17
C LYS A 87 -7.20 -4.54 12.25
N GLU A 88 -6.61 -3.35 12.40
CA GLU A 88 -7.36 -2.09 12.42
C GLU A 88 -8.21 -1.92 11.15
N VAL A 89 -7.64 -2.22 9.98
CA VAL A 89 -8.35 -2.12 8.70
C VAL A 89 -9.46 -3.16 8.58
N LEU A 90 -9.21 -4.40 9.02
CA LEU A 90 -10.19 -5.49 8.97
C LEU A 90 -11.34 -5.32 9.98
N ASN A 91 -11.08 -4.70 11.14
CA ASN A 91 -12.05 -4.52 12.22
C ASN A 91 -12.81 -3.20 12.17
N ALA A 92 -12.42 -2.26 11.32
CA ALA A 92 -13.19 -1.04 11.18
C ALA A 92 -14.59 -1.41 10.66
N ASP A 93 -15.66 -0.84 11.24
CA ASP A 93 -17.09 -1.06 10.88
C ASP A 93 -17.54 -0.25 9.67
#